data_AF-A0A1S2HNT6-F1
#
_entry.id   AF-A0A1S2HNT6-F1
#
_cell.length_a   1.000
_cell.length_b   1.000
_cell.length_c   1.000
_cell.angle_alpha   90.00
_cell.angle_beta   90.00
_cell.angle_gamma   90.00
#
_symmetry.space_group_name_H-M   'P 1'
#
loop_
_entity.id
_entity.type
_entity.pdbx_description
1 polymer ?
#
loop_
_entity_poly.entity_id
_entity_poly.type
_entity_poly.pdbx_seq_one_letter_code
_entity_poly.pdbx_strand_id
1 'polypeptide(L)'
;MIVGARTMTAWRSAADGPHNALTLASALGPKDVLVITSHSGTTVEALEVAAVAHESGATVVAITGYATSPLTRHADHVLLGVVGAENDLRPAAMGSRMSQLAIVDALFIVVAQRTDERSQPLLARSRDAVRTHHRN
;
A
#
# COMPACT_ATOMS: atom_id res chain seq x y z
N MET A 1 -3.48 1.07 -1.02
CA MET A 1 -3.23 -0.26 -1.60
C MET A 1 -3.97 -1.28 -0.75
N ILE A 2 -4.91 -2.05 -1.29
CA ILE A 2 -5.72 -2.97 -0.49
C ILE A 2 -5.36 -4.41 -0.90
N VAL A 3 -4.93 -5.23 0.05
CA VAL A 3 -4.48 -6.62 -0.13
C VAL A 3 -5.40 -7.55 0.67
N GLY A 4 -6.50 -8.00 0.08
CA GLY A 4 -7.39 -8.97 0.73
C GLY A 4 -6.86 -10.41 0.69
N ALA A 5 -6.91 -11.18 1.79
CA ALA A 5 -6.61 -12.61 1.77
C ALA A 5 -7.84 -13.50 1.52
N ARG A 6 -9.06 -12.95 1.40
CA ARG A 6 -10.19 -13.71 0.82
C ARG A 6 -10.01 -14.02 -0.67
N THR A 7 -9.18 -13.25 -1.36
CA THR A 7 -8.75 -13.46 -2.73
C THR A 7 -7.32 -12.99 -2.87
N MET A 8 -6.37 -13.92 -2.71
CA MET A 8 -4.97 -13.72 -3.09
C MET A 8 -4.78 -13.55 -4.63
N THR A 9 -5.80 -13.04 -5.30
CA THR A 9 -6.03 -12.91 -6.74
C THR A 9 -6.60 -11.54 -7.12
N ALA A 10 -6.86 -10.62 -6.17
CA ALA A 10 -7.42 -9.30 -6.48
C ALA A 10 -6.61 -8.16 -5.84
N TRP A 11 -5.65 -7.63 -6.61
CA TRP A 11 -5.03 -6.34 -6.32
C TRP A 11 -6.03 -5.23 -6.67
N ARG A 12 -6.55 -4.51 -5.67
CA ARG A 12 -7.46 -3.39 -5.90
C ARG A 12 -6.75 -2.08 -5.57
N SER A 13 -6.47 -1.33 -6.64
CA SER A 13 -6.02 0.04 -6.50
C SER A 13 -7.23 0.90 -6.16
N ALA A 14 -7.17 1.59 -5.02
CA ALA A 14 -8.14 2.63 -4.68
C ALA A 14 -7.83 3.96 -5.42
N ALA A 15 -7.04 3.91 -6.49
CA ALA A 15 -6.62 5.09 -7.25
C ALA A 15 -7.77 5.80 -7.98
N ASP A 16 -8.95 5.17 -8.08
CA ASP A 16 -10.13 5.75 -8.73
C ASP A 16 -10.88 6.79 -7.86
N GLY A 17 -10.31 7.16 -6.71
CA GLY A 17 -10.80 8.24 -5.84
C GLY A 17 -11.33 7.76 -4.46
N PRO A 18 -11.60 8.71 -3.55
CA PRO A 18 -11.90 8.41 -2.14
C PRO A 18 -13.18 7.59 -1.94
N HIS A 19 -14.22 7.82 -2.74
CA HIS A 19 -15.46 7.03 -2.64
C HIS A 19 -15.24 5.54 -2.94
N ASN A 20 -14.43 5.22 -3.95
CA ASN A 20 -14.09 3.83 -4.25
C ASN A 20 -13.22 3.24 -3.14
N ALA A 21 -12.26 4.01 -2.64
CA ALA A 21 -11.39 3.60 -1.54
C ALA A 21 -12.19 3.19 -0.29
N LEU A 22 -13.18 3.99 0.11
CA LEU A 22 -14.05 3.72 1.24
C LEU A 22 -14.93 2.49 1.01
N THR A 23 -15.48 2.34 -0.20
CA THR A 23 -16.31 1.17 -0.57
C THR A 23 -15.50 -0.12 -0.51
N LEU A 24 -14.24 -0.08 -0.95
CA LEU A 24 -13.36 -1.24 -0.87
C LEU A 24 -12.93 -1.52 0.56
N ALA A 25 -12.69 -0.48 1.37
CA ALA A 25 -12.30 -0.62 2.78
C ALA A 25 -13.40 -1.29 3.62
N SER A 26 -14.67 -0.94 3.39
CA SER A 26 -15.81 -1.53 4.12
C SER A 26 -16.07 -3.00 3.77
N ALA A 27 -15.52 -3.47 2.65
CA ALA A 27 -15.62 -4.87 2.22
C ALA A 27 -14.49 -5.76 2.79
N LEU A 28 -13.53 -5.20 3.52
CA LEU A 28 -12.44 -5.95 4.13
C LEU A 28 -12.89 -6.71 5.39
N GLY A 29 -12.10 -7.68 5.82
CA GLY A 29 -12.32 -8.41 7.06
C GLY A 29 -11.05 -8.93 7.72
N PRO A 30 -11.17 -9.78 8.76
CA PRO A 30 -10.05 -10.28 9.59
C PRO A 30 -8.92 -11.04 8.87
N LYS A 31 -9.10 -11.39 7.60
CA LYS A 31 -8.07 -12.02 6.78
C LYS A 31 -7.46 -11.05 5.79
N ASP A 32 -7.98 -9.85 5.66
CA ASP A 32 -7.55 -8.88 4.68
C ASP A 32 -6.57 -7.88 5.30
N VAL A 33 -5.72 -7.30 4.46
CA VAL A 33 -4.69 -6.33 4.83
C VAL A 33 -4.87 -5.05 4.00
N LEU A 34 -5.04 -3.90 4.65
CA LEU A 34 -4.93 -2.59 4.03
C LEU A 34 -3.48 -2.10 4.15
N VAL A 35 -2.84 -1.75 3.03
CA VAL A 35 -1.57 -1.01 3.02
C VAL A 35 -1.82 0.42 2.53
N ILE A 36 -1.73 1.40 3.41
CA ILE A 36 -2.08 2.79 3.12
C ILE A 36 -0.86 3.71 3.21
N THR A 37 -0.73 4.62 2.25
CA THR A 37 0.35 5.60 2.22
C THR A 37 -0.20 7.00 2.47
N SER A 38 0.38 7.73 3.42
CA SER A 38 0.14 9.17 3.57
C SER A 38 1.37 9.79 4.22
N HIS A 39 2.03 10.72 3.53
CA HIS A 39 3.28 11.28 4.01
C HIS A 39 3.11 12.01 5.35
N SER A 40 2.18 12.95 5.44
CA SER A 40 1.86 13.66 6.69
C SER A 40 1.11 12.79 7.69
N GLY A 41 0.40 11.76 7.21
CA GLY A 41 -0.53 10.98 8.03
C GLY A 41 -1.73 11.78 8.51
N THR A 42 -2.05 12.90 7.84
CA THR A 42 -3.17 13.79 8.16
C THR A 42 -4.19 13.92 7.02
N THR A 43 -3.95 13.27 5.87
CA THR A 43 -4.86 13.29 4.72
C THR A 43 -6.21 12.69 5.12
N VAL A 44 -7.28 13.48 5.07
CA VAL A 44 -8.61 13.13 5.60
C VAL A 44 -9.11 11.81 5.00
N GLU A 45 -9.05 11.69 3.68
CA GLU A 45 -9.50 10.50 2.96
C GLU A 45 -8.71 9.25 3.37
N ALA A 46 -7.41 9.40 3.67
CA ALA A 46 -6.61 8.29 4.14
C ALA A 46 -6.97 7.86 5.57
N LEU A 47 -7.31 8.83 6.43
CA LEU A 47 -7.76 8.56 7.79
C LEU A 47 -9.10 7.82 7.77
N GLU A 48 -10.06 8.27 6.97
CA GLU A 48 -11.38 7.64 6.85
C GLU A 48 -11.26 6.20 6.32
N VAL A 49 -10.45 5.98 5.27
CA VAL A 49 -10.21 4.64 4.73
C VAL A 49 -9.55 3.71 5.74
N ALA A 50 -8.55 4.20 6.48
CA ALA A 50 -7.88 3.41 7.51
C ALA A 50 -8.82 3.07 8.68
N ALA A 51 -9.63 4.03 9.12
CA ALA A 51 -10.63 3.82 10.16
C ALA A 51 -11.65 2.75 9.75
N VAL A 52 -12.25 2.86 8.55
CA VAL A 52 -13.22 1.89 8.04
C VAL A 52 -12.61 0.49 7.93
N ALA A 53 -11.39 0.37 7.41
CA ALA A 53 -10.73 -0.93 7.30
C ALA A 53 -10.44 -1.57 8.67
N HIS A 54 -9.97 -0.76 9.63
CA HIS A 54 -9.72 -1.19 11.00
C HIS A 54 -11.02 -1.63 11.70
N GLU A 55 -12.09 -0.85 11.58
CA GLU A 55 -13.43 -1.17 12.11
C GLU A 55 -14.01 -2.44 11.48
N SER A 56 -13.70 -2.70 10.21
CA SER A 56 -14.07 -3.94 9.51
C SER A 56 -13.22 -5.15 9.94
N GLY A 57 -12.23 -4.94 10.82
CA GLY A 57 -11.38 -5.98 11.40
C GLY A 57 -10.18 -6.36 10.55
N ALA A 58 -9.90 -5.65 9.46
CA ALA A 58 -8.73 -5.91 8.63
C ALA A 58 -7.45 -5.41 9.31
N THR A 59 -6.32 -6.07 8.99
CA THR A 59 -5.00 -5.59 9.40
C THR A 59 -4.65 -4.33 8.62
N VAL A 60 -4.26 -3.25 9.29
CA VAL A 60 -3.88 -1.98 8.66
C VAL A 60 -2.38 -1.73 8.81
N VAL A 61 -1.69 -1.60 7.67
CA VAL A 61 -0.28 -1.22 7.56
C VAL A 61 -0.18 0.19 7.00
N ALA A 62 0.27 1.14 7.81
CA ALA A 62 0.47 2.53 7.40
C ALA A 62 1.92 2.80 7.00
N ILE A 63 2.12 3.39 5.83
CA ILE A 63 3.40 3.92 5.36
C ILE A 63 3.35 5.45 5.44
N THR A 64 4.02 6.04 6.41
CA THR A 64 3.94 7.48 6.72
C THR A 64 5.30 8.07 7.09
N GLY A 65 5.44 9.39 7.05
CA GLY A 65 6.68 10.06 7.49
C GLY A 65 6.79 10.19 9.01
N TYR A 66 5.67 10.14 9.73
CA TYR A 66 5.62 10.53 11.14
C TYR A 66 4.97 9.46 12.02
N ALA A 67 5.71 8.99 13.02
CA ALA A 67 5.28 7.93 13.94
C ALA A 67 4.06 8.30 14.79
N THR A 68 3.86 9.59 15.07
CA THR A 68 2.77 10.11 15.91
C THR A 68 1.68 10.82 15.10
N SER A 69 1.57 10.53 13.80
CA SER A 69 0.52 11.13 12.95
C SER A 69 -0.87 10.53 13.26
N PRO A 70 -1.97 11.26 12.98
CA PRO A 70 -3.33 10.73 13.16
C PRO A 70 -3.57 9.36 12.53
N LEU A 71 -2.96 9.08 11.38
CA LEU A 71 -3.08 7.80 10.67
C LEU A 71 -2.61 6.61 11.52
N THR A 72 -1.60 6.78 12.38
CA THR A 72 -1.04 5.66 13.15
C THR A 72 -1.98 5.13 14.21
N ARG A 73 -3.02 5.90 14.59
CA ARG A 73 -4.06 5.43 15.53
C ARG A 73 -4.97 4.36 14.97
N HIS A 74 -5.03 4.22 13.65
CA HIS A 74 -5.84 3.21 12.96
C HIS A 74 -4.99 2.10 12.34
N ALA A 75 -3.69 2.04 12.67
CA ALA A 75 -2.74 1.11 12.07
C ALA A 75 -2.24 0.08 13.09
N ASP A 76 -2.23 -1.19 12.71
CA ASP A 76 -1.59 -2.27 13.47
C ASP A 76 -0.06 -2.25 13.27
N HIS A 77 0.37 -1.81 12.09
CA HIS A 77 1.79 -1.71 11.73
C HIS A 77 2.10 -0.38 11.09
N VAL A 78 3.19 0.25 11.51
CA VAL A 78 3.66 1.54 11.00
C VAL A 78 5.04 1.36 10.37
N LEU A 79 5.15 1.71 9.10
CA LEU A 79 6.40 1.75 8.35
C LEU A 79 6.76 3.21 8.07
N LEU A 80 7.93 3.62 8.56
CA LEU A 80 8.36 5.01 8.48
C LEU A 80 9.14 5.27 7.20
N GLY A 81 8.60 6.14 6.35
CA GLY A 81 9.30 6.73 5.23
C GLY A 81 10.19 7.91 5.66
N VAL A 82 11.07 8.32 4.76
CA VAL A 82 11.91 9.50 4.98
C VAL A 82 11.04 10.75 4.96
N VAL A 83 11.21 11.60 5.97
CA VAL A 83 10.71 12.96 5.94
C VAL A 83 11.70 13.79 5.12
N GLY A 84 11.28 14.21 3.92
CA GLY A 84 12.12 15.04 3.07
C GLY A 84 12.35 16.40 3.73
N ALA A 85 13.61 16.78 3.93
CA ALA A 85 13.94 18.18 4.20
C ALA A 85 13.71 18.98 2.91
N GLU A 86 13.00 20.10 3.00
CA GLU A 86 12.95 21.07 1.90
C GLU A 86 14.32 21.74 1.76
N ASN A 87 14.84 21.74 0.54
CA ASN A 87 15.91 22.64 0.15
C ASN A 87 15.65 23.05 -1.30
N ASP A 88 16.10 24.24 -1.71
CA ASP A 88 15.73 24.87 -3.00
C ASP A 88 15.99 23.99 -4.24
N LEU A 89 16.86 22.98 -4.11
CA LEU A 89 17.26 22.06 -5.19
C LEU A 89 16.61 20.67 -5.10
N ARG A 90 15.85 20.37 -4.04
CA ARG A 90 15.20 19.07 -3.81
C ARG A 90 13.79 19.28 -3.26
N PRO A 91 12.75 19.06 -4.08
CA PRO A 91 11.39 19.00 -3.56
C PRO A 91 11.29 17.90 -2.51
N ALA A 92 10.85 18.23 -1.29
CA ALA A 92 10.66 17.28 -0.20
C ALA A 92 9.75 16.09 -0.61
N ALA A 93 8.82 16.33 -1.54
CA ALA A 93 7.94 15.33 -2.14
C ALA A 93 8.69 14.19 -2.87
N MET A 94 9.88 14.43 -3.44
CA MET A 94 10.64 13.39 -4.12
C MET A 94 11.27 12.42 -3.12
N GLY A 95 11.84 12.94 -2.03
CA GLY A 95 12.45 12.12 -0.99
C GLY A 95 11.42 11.21 -0.31
N SER A 96 10.27 11.78 0.10
CA SER A 96 9.20 11.00 0.71
C SER A 96 8.64 9.95 -0.25
N ARG A 97 8.37 10.29 -1.51
CA ARG A 97 7.85 9.33 -2.50
C ARG A 97 8.83 8.19 -2.81
N MET A 98 10.12 8.49 -2.97
CA MET A 98 11.14 7.45 -3.20
C MET A 98 11.26 6.51 -2.00
N SER A 99 11.21 7.04 -0.78
CA SER A 99 11.25 6.20 0.42
C SER A 99 10.03 5.29 0.54
N GLN A 100 8.84 5.81 0.24
CA GLN A 100 7.60 5.02 0.27
C GLN A 100 7.60 3.95 -0.82
N LEU A 101 8.13 4.24 -2.00
CA LEU A 101 8.28 3.25 -3.08
C LEU A 101 9.25 2.14 -2.68
N ALA A 102 10.42 2.50 -2.13
CA ALA A 102 11.40 1.52 -1.65
C ALA A 102 10.83 0.61 -0.54
N ILE A 103 9.99 1.15 0.35
CA ILE A 103 9.29 0.35 1.38
C ILE A 103 8.33 -0.65 0.71
N VAL A 104 7.56 -0.22 -0.28
CA VAL A 104 6.65 -1.11 -1.02
C VAL A 104 7.42 -2.20 -1.77
N ASP A 105 8.54 -1.86 -2.40
CA ASP A 105 9.41 -2.83 -3.09
C ASP A 105 9.98 -3.86 -2.13
N ALA A 106 10.45 -3.42 -0.96
CA ALA A 106 10.96 -4.32 0.07
C ALA A 106 9.86 -5.27 0.59
N LEU A 107 8.65 -4.75 0.83
CA LEU A 107 7.50 -5.58 1.20
C LEU A 107 7.19 -6.61 0.13
N PHE A 108 7.17 -6.20 -1.14
CA PHE A 108 6.93 -7.11 -2.26
C PHE A 108 7.96 -8.24 -2.31
N ILE A 109 9.25 -7.92 -2.23
CA ILE A 109 10.33 -8.92 -2.26
C ILE A 109 10.18 -9.92 -1.12
N VAL A 110 9.99 -9.44 0.12
CA VAL A 110 9.86 -10.31 1.29
C VAL A 110 8.61 -11.19 1.21
N VAL A 111 7.48 -10.65 0.77
CA VAL A 111 6.26 -11.44 0.57
C VAL A 111 6.48 -12.49 -0.52
N ALA A 112 7.03 -12.11 -1.68
CA ALA A 112 7.29 -13.02 -2.78
C ALA A 112 8.23 -14.17 -2.39
N GLN A 113 9.29 -13.88 -1.62
CA GLN A 113 10.20 -14.91 -1.10
C GLN A 113 9.51 -15.86 -0.13
N ARG A 114 8.60 -15.36 0.73
CA ARG A 114 7.84 -16.19 1.68
C ARG A 114 6.71 -16.98 1.02
N THR A 115 6.31 -16.62 -0.19
CA THR A 115 5.24 -17.29 -0.94
C THR A 115 5.74 -17.85 -2.27
N ASP A 116 7.02 -18.19 -2.36
CA ASP A 116 7.73 -18.55 -3.60
C ASP A 116 6.96 -19.52 -4.50
N GLU A 117 6.46 -20.63 -3.93
CA GLU A 117 5.67 -21.65 -4.65
C GLU A 117 4.43 -21.08 -5.37
N ARG A 118 3.78 -20.08 -4.76
CA ARG A 118 2.62 -19.38 -5.34
C ARG A 118 3.04 -18.23 -6.26
N SER A 119 4.12 -17.54 -5.91
CA SER A 119 4.58 -16.32 -6.60
C SER A 119 5.22 -16.63 -7.95
N GLN A 120 6.08 -17.65 -8.06
CA GLN A 120 6.79 -17.98 -9.30
C GLN A 120 5.88 -18.18 -10.52
N PRO A 121 4.83 -19.04 -10.48
CA PRO A 121 3.98 -19.25 -11.65
C PRO A 121 3.19 -18.00 -12.04
N LEU A 122 2.80 -17.16 -11.06
CA LEU A 122 2.08 -15.91 -11.32
C LEU A 122 2.99 -14.86 -11.97
N LEU A 123 4.24 -14.74 -11.52
CA LEU A 123 5.22 -13.85 -12.11
C LEU A 123 5.59 -14.28 -13.53
N ALA A 124 5.76 -15.59 -13.77
CA ALA A 124 5.99 -16.12 -15.10
C ALA A 124 4.81 -15.79 -16.04
N ARG A 125 3.58 -16.04 -15.60
CA ARG A 125 2.36 -15.72 -16.37
C ARG A 125 2.24 -14.23 -16.68
N SER A 126 2.54 -13.36 -15.72
CA SER A 126 2.54 -11.90 -15.92
C SER A 126 3.56 -11.50 -16.98
N ARG A 127 4.79 -12.01 -16.89
CA ARG A 127 5.84 -11.75 -17.88
C ARG A 127 5.44 -12.22 -19.29
N ASP A 128 4.88 -13.42 -19.40
CA ASP A 128 4.48 -13.99 -20.68
C ASP A 128 3.33 -13.21 -21.34
N ALA A 129 2.39 -12.70 -20.54
CA ALA A 129 1.26 -11.91 -21.03
C ALA A 129 1.68 -10.59 -21.71
N VAL A 130 2.75 -9.96 -21.23
CA VAL A 130 3.25 -8.69 -21.81
C VAL A 130 4.31 -8.95 -22.90
N ARG A 131 4.90 -10.14 -22.94
CA ARG A 131 5.94 -10.51 -23.92
C ARG A 131 5.48 -10.39 -25.38
N THR A 132 4.20 -10.61 -25.65
CA THR A 132 3.61 -10.47 -26.99
C THR A 132 3.43 -9.02 -27.43
N HIS A 133 3.42 -8.06 -26.48
CA HIS A 133 3.30 -6.63 -26.77
C HIS A 133 4.64 -5.98 -27.12
N HIS A 134 5.76 -6.50 -26.59
CA HIS A 134 7.10 -5.95 -26.82
C HIS A 134 7.78 -6.40 -28.13
N ARG A 135 7.02 -6.89 -29.12
CA ARG A 135 7.53 -7.50 -30.36
C ARG A 135 7.29 -6.68 -31.63
N ASN A 136 7.22 -5.34 -31.50
CA ASN A 136 7.26 -4.37 -32.60
C ASN A 136 8.42 -3.39 -32.39
#